data_AF-A0ABC8SVM3-F1
#
_entry.id   AF-A0ABC8SVM3-F1
#
_cell.length_a   1.000
_cell.length_b   1.000
_cell.length_c   1.000
_cell.angle_alpha   90.00
_cell.angle_beta   90.00
_cell.angle_gamma   90.00
#
_symmetry.space_group_name_H-M   'P 1'
#
loop_
_entity.id
_entity.type
_entity.pdbx_description
1 polymer ?
#
loop_
_entity_poly.entity_id
_entity_poly.type
_entity_poly.pdbx_seq_one_letter_code
_entity_poly.pdbx_strand_id
1 'polypeptide(L)'
;MDATENGWIVKGNGGKFRSKHGISSESTIITLLPGSRLQEVVRMIPIFSDTMELLKDSFSELTTVVHVAPNRHVEEYVSKAVREWPVSVVLIPGGSPQLKYDAYSVRPHSHFFMANVTLLGALCDKFG
;
A
#
# COMPACT_ATOMS: atom_id res chain seq x y z
N MET A 1 -0.70 -13.10 10.45
CA MET A 1 -2.10 -12.96 10.89
C MET A 1 -2.92 -13.78 9.95
N ASP A 2 -3.66 -14.76 10.47
CA ASP A 2 -4.53 -15.57 9.65
C ASP A 2 -5.88 -14.85 9.54
N ALA A 3 -6.41 -14.74 8.33
CA ALA A 3 -7.69 -14.06 8.08
C ALA A 3 -8.76 -15.09 7.78
N THR A 4 -9.95 -14.94 8.37
CA THR A 4 -11.07 -15.84 8.12
C THR A 4 -11.97 -15.28 7.02
N GLU A 5 -12.15 -16.01 5.93
CA GLU A 5 -13.10 -15.69 4.86
C GLU A 5 -14.00 -16.92 4.60
N ASN A 6 -15.32 -16.76 4.73
CA ASN A 6 -16.30 -17.84 4.57
C ASN A 6 -16.04 -19.12 5.41
N GLY A 7 -15.42 -18.97 6.58
CA GLY A 7 -15.10 -20.09 7.49
C GLY A 7 -13.76 -20.78 7.23
N TRP A 8 -12.98 -20.33 6.24
CA TRP A 8 -11.64 -20.87 5.94
C TRP A 8 -10.53 -19.96 6.48
N ILE A 9 -9.46 -20.58 6.98
CA ILE A 9 -8.24 -19.88 7.40
C ILE A 9 -7.44 -19.52 6.14
N VAL A 10 -7.40 -18.23 5.81
CA VAL A 10 -6.58 -17.70 4.72
C VAL A 10 -5.24 -17.25 5.28
N LYS A 11 -4.18 -17.95 4.89
CA LYS A 11 -2.80 -17.65 5.30
C LYS A 11 -2.10 -16.86 4.20
N GLY A 12 -1.64 -15.66 4.53
CA GLY A 12 -0.80 -14.88 3.62
C GLY A 12 0.69 -15.18 3.81
N ASN A 13 1.48 -14.86 2.78
CA ASN A 13 2.93 -15.03 2.77
C ASN A 13 3.66 -13.75 2.35
N GLY A 14 4.14 -12.99 3.34
CA GLY A 14 4.88 -11.75 3.11
C GLY A 14 6.26 -11.93 2.46
N GLY A 15 6.95 -13.05 2.72
CA GLY A 15 8.24 -13.34 2.08
C GLY A 15 8.06 -13.61 0.58
N LYS A 16 7.02 -14.37 0.23
CA LYS A 16 6.61 -14.58 -1.17
C LYS A 16 6.19 -13.27 -1.82
N PHE A 17 5.47 -12.40 -1.11
CA PHE A 17 5.11 -11.07 -1.61
C PHE A 17 6.34 -10.24 -1.96
N ARG A 18 7.28 -10.10 -1.01
CA ARG A 18 8.53 -9.36 -1.24
C ARG A 18 9.31 -9.91 -2.43
N SER A 19 9.52 -11.23 -2.48
CA SER A 19 10.23 -11.88 -3.59
C SER A 19 9.55 -11.67 -4.94
N LYS A 20 8.22 -11.80 -5.01
CA LYS A 20 7.45 -11.60 -6.24
C LYS A 20 7.56 -10.18 -6.80
N HIS A 21 7.69 -9.19 -5.93
CA HIS A 21 7.74 -7.78 -6.28
C HIS A 21 9.14 -7.16 -6.22
N GLY A 22 10.18 -7.98 -6.00
CA GLY A 22 11.57 -7.50 -5.93
C GLY A 22 11.86 -6.57 -4.76
N ILE A 23 11.09 -6.66 -3.67
CA ILE A 23 11.23 -5.78 -2.52
C ILE A 23 12.29 -6.35 -1.57
N SER A 24 13.31 -5.55 -1.24
CA SER A 24 14.37 -5.91 -0.28
C SER A 24 13.80 -6.25 1.11
N SER A 25 14.51 -7.03 1.93
CA SER A 25 14.13 -7.25 3.33
C SER A 25 14.20 -5.98 4.17
N GLU A 26 15.11 -5.07 3.81
CA GLU A 26 15.37 -3.80 4.51
C GLU A 26 14.42 -2.68 4.05
N SER A 27 13.71 -2.89 2.93
CA SER A 27 12.76 -1.90 2.41
C SER A 27 11.60 -1.69 3.38
N THR A 28 11.37 -0.41 3.69
CA THR A 28 10.18 0.02 4.42
C THR A 28 8.97 -0.06 3.49
N ILE A 29 7.89 -0.66 3.97
CA ILE A 29 6.65 -0.79 3.21
C ILE A 29 5.54 0.02 3.89
N ILE A 30 4.99 0.98 3.14
CA ILE A 30 3.78 1.70 3.53
C ILE A 30 2.62 1.16 2.71
N THR A 31 1.54 0.77 3.38
CA THR A 31 0.32 0.29 2.72
C THR A 31 -0.73 1.40 2.71
N LEU A 32 -1.23 1.72 1.52
CA LEU A 32 -2.27 2.72 1.31
C LEU A 32 -3.57 2.06 0.86
N LEU A 33 -4.67 2.51 1.45
CA LEU A 33 -6.02 2.02 1.17
C LEU A 33 -6.88 3.17 0.64
N PRO A 34 -6.78 3.52 -0.66
CA PRO A 34 -7.71 4.46 -1.28
C PRO A 34 -9.15 3.96 -1.17
N GLY A 35 -10.10 4.90 -1.09
CA GLY A 35 -11.53 4.60 -1.01
C GLY A 35 -12.03 3.80 -2.23
N SER A 36 -13.27 3.28 -2.14
CA SER A 36 -13.87 2.50 -3.22
C SER A 36 -14.57 3.36 -4.28
N ARG A 37 -14.80 4.65 -3.97
CA ARG A 37 -15.51 5.59 -4.84
C ARG A 37 -14.52 6.49 -5.56
N LEU A 38 -14.66 6.60 -6.88
CA LEU A 38 -13.77 7.42 -7.71
C LEU A 38 -13.59 8.84 -7.20
N GLN A 39 -14.68 9.51 -6.77
CA GLN A 39 -14.61 10.88 -6.25
C GLN A 39 -13.80 11.01 -4.95
N GLU A 40 -13.76 9.97 -4.11
CA GLU A 40 -12.93 9.96 -2.90
C GLU A 40 -11.47 9.72 -3.30
N VAL A 41 -11.23 8.76 -4.19
CA VAL A 41 -9.88 8.42 -4.70
C VAL A 41 -9.21 9.61 -5.38
N VAL A 42 -9.94 10.34 -6.23
CA VAL A 42 -9.42 11.55 -6.91
C VAL A 42 -8.92 12.59 -5.91
N ARG A 43 -9.57 12.71 -4.75
CA ARG A 43 -9.15 13.63 -3.68
C ARG A 43 -8.00 13.08 -2.82
N MET A 44 -7.97 11.77 -2.58
CA MET A 44 -6.97 11.12 -1.70
C MET A 44 -5.61 10.92 -2.37
N ILE A 45 -5.59 10.54 -3.65
CA ILE A 45 -4.36 10.14 -4.34
C ILE A 45 -3.28 11.24 -4.37
N PRO A 46 -3.62 12.52 -4.63
CA PRO A 46 -2.62 13.60 -4.53
C PRO A 46 -2.02 13.72 -3.13
N ILE A 47 -2.84 13.67 -2.07
CA ILE A 47 -2.38 13.75 -0.68
C ILE A 47 -1.43 12.59 -0.34
N PHE A 48 -1.74 11.41 -0.84
CA PHE A 48 -0.88 10.23 -0.69
C PHE A 48 0.47 10.45 -1.38
N SER A 49 0.46 10.96 -2.61
CA SER A 49 1.68 11.27 -3.36
C SER A 49 2.54 12.30 -2.61
N ASP A 50 1.94 13.40 -2.16
CA ASP A 50 2.63 14.45 -1.41
C ASP A 50 3.23 13.90 -0.11
N THR A 51 2.51 13.00 0.56
CA THR A 51 3.04 12.34 1.76
C THR A 51 4.23 11.44 1.43
N MET A 52 4.18 10.69 0.32
CA MET A 52 5.32 9.86 -0.09
C MET A 52 6.52 10.72 -0.48
N GLU A 53 6.29 11.90 -1.06
CA GLU A 53 7.35 12.87 -1.35
C GLU A 53 8.05 13.34 -0.08
N LEU A 54 7.29 13.62 0.99
CA LEU A 54 7.86 14.01 2.29
C LEU A 54 8.62 12.87 2.97
N LEU A 55 8.11 11.63 2.87
CA LEU A 55 8.69 10.48 3.57
C LEU A 55 9.87 9.83 2.85
N LYS A 56 10.06 10.08 1.55
CA LYS A 56 11.08 9.36 0.77
C LYS A 56 12.50 9.56 1.30
N ASP A 57 12.78 10.71 1.90
CA ASP A 57 14.12 11.04 2.42
C ASP A 57 14.35 10.50 3.84
N SER A 58 13.27 10.12 4.55
CA SER A 58 13.33 9.54 5.91
C SER A 58 13.68 8.05 5.90
N PHE A 59 13.61 7.38 4.74
CA PHE A 59 13.88 5.95 4.59
C PHE A 59 14.88 5.70 3.45
N SER A 60 15.88 4.85 3.69
CA SER A 60 16.86 4.49 2.65
C SER A 60 16.24 3.76 1.45
N GLU A 61 15.17 2.99 1.69
CA GLU A 61 14.39 2.31 0.67
C GLU A 61 12.91 2.29 1.10
N LEU A 62 12.05 2.90 0.30
CA LEU A 62 10.62 3.00 0.55
C LEU A 62 9.82 2.43 -0.64
N THR A 63 8.96 1.45 -0.35
CA THR A 63 7.99 0.90 -1.29
C THR A 63 6.58 1.15 -0.79
N THR A 64 5.71 1.64 -1.67
CA THR A 64 4.31 1.87 -1.35
C THR A 64 3.43 0.80 -1.98
N VAL A 65 2.64 0.12 -1.15
CA VAL A 65 1.68 -0.90 -1.58
C VAL A 65 0.29 -0.27 -1.58
N VAL A 66 -0.37 -0.18 -2.73
CA VAL A 66 -1.70 0.44 -2.85
C VAL A 66 -2.74 -0.62 -3.14
N HIS A 67 -3.69 -0.84 -2.21
CA HIS A 67 -4.80 -1.76 -2.45
C HIS A 67 -5.94 -1.02 -3.14
N VAL A 68 -6.26 -1.47 -4.35
CA VAL A 68 -7.29 -0.84 -5.17
C VAL A 68 -8.59 -1.61 -5.01
N ALA A 69 -9.69 -0.90 -4.74
CA ALA A 69 -11.01 -1.52 -4.69
C ALA A 69 -11.37 -2.14 -6.06
N PRO A 70 -12.16 -3.22 -6.12
CA PRO A 70 -12.57 -3.87 -7.36
C PRO A 70 -13.60 -3.01 -8.12
N ASN A 71 -13.12 -1.91 -8.69
CA ASN A 71 -13.89 -0.95 -9.46
C ASN A 71 -13.02 -0.46 -10.61
N ARG A 72 -13.44 -0.75 -11.85
CA ARG A 72 -12.67 -0.48 -13.06
C ARG A 72 -12.23 0.98 -13.18
N HIS A 73 -13.10 1.95 -12.87
CA HIS A 73 -12.74 3.36 -12.99
C HIS A 73 -11.71 3.79 -11.93
N VAL A 74 -11.80 3.22 -10.73
CA VAL A 74 -10.81 3.43 -9.68
C VAL A 74 -9.47 2.81 -10.08
N GLU A 75 -9.48 1.59 -10.59
CA GLU A 75 -8.27 0.89 -11.08
C GLU A 75 -7.58 1.65 -12.21
N GLU A 76 -8.35 2.11 -13.21
CA GLU A 76 -7.81 2.91 -14.32
C GLU A 76 -7.24 4.25 -13.85
N TYR A 77 -7.88 4.92 -12.88
CA TYR A 77 -7.39 6.18 -12.34
C TYR A 77 -6.11 5.99 -11.53
N VAL A 78 -6.13 5.08 -10.56
CA VAL A 78 -4.98 4.83 -9.67
C VAL A 78 -3.77 4.36 -10.48
N SER A 79 -3.95 3.43 -11.42
CA SER A 79 -2.84 2.90 -12.23
C SER A 79 -2.16 3.92 -13.14
N LYS A 80 -2.85 5.01 -13.49
CA LYS A 80 -2.24 6.15 -14.19
C LYS A 80 -1.52 7.06 -13.21
N ALA A 81 -2.20 7.45 -12.13
CA ALA A 81 -1.69 8.43 -11.18
C ALA A 81 -0.39 7.96 -10.47
N VAL A 82 -0.31 6.68 -10.11
CA VAL A 82 0.86 6.17 -9.38
C VAL A 82 2.15 6.08 -10.20
N ARG A 83 2.08 6.26 -11.53
CA ARG A 83 3.27 6.20 -12.39
C ARG A 83 4.21 7.38 -12.19
N GLU A 84 3.66 8.49 -11.70
CA GLU A 84 4.38 9.74 -11.45
C GLU A 84 4.82 9.86 -9.98
N TRP A 85 4.62 8.81 -9.18
CA TRP A 85 4.93 8.85 -7.76
C TRP A 85 6.45 8.85 -7.50
N PRO A 86 6.89 9.49 -6.41
CA PRO A 86 8.31 9.67 -6.13
C PRO A 86 9.00 8.44 -5.54
N VAL A 87 8.25 7.37 -5.29
CA VAL A 87 8.71 6.11 -4.67
C VAL A 87 8.20 4.91 -5.45
N SER A 88 8.80 3.73 -5.22
CA SER A 88 8.36 2.49 -5.86
C SER A 88 6.92 2.14 -5.44
N VAL A 89 6.07 1.75 -6.41
CA VAL A 89 4.67 1.41 -6.14
C VAL A 89 4.33 0.00 -6.57
N VAL A 90 3.67 -0.74 -5.68
CA VAL A 90 3.05 -2.04 -5.97
C VAL A 90 1.53 -1.91 -5.85
N LEU A 91 0.82 -2.12 -6.96
CA LEU A 91 -0.64 -2.13 -6.98
C LEU A 91 -1.19 -3.52 -6.67
N ILE A 92 -2.11 -3.59 -5.73
CA ILE A 92 -2.86 -4.81 -5.39
C ILE A 92 -4.29 -4.66 -5.90
N PRO A 93 -4.66 -5.33 -7.00
CA PRO A 93 -6.02 -5.27 -7.53
C PRO A 93 -7.01 -5.95 -6.57
N GLY A 94 -8.19 -5.36 -6.41
CA GLY A 94 -9.22 -5.81 -5.47
C GLY A 94 -9.74 -7.23 -5.75
N GLY A 95 -9.67 -7.67 -7.01
CA GLY A 95 -10.03 -9.02 -7.43
C GLY A 95 -8.99 -10.11 -7.12
N SER A 96 -7.96 -9.84 -6.31
CA SER A 96 -6.89 -10.80 -5.99
C SER A 96 -6.77 -11.08 -4.48
N PRO A 97 -7.67 -11.90 -3.89
CA PRO A 97 -7.71 -12.17 -2.46
C PRO A 97 -6.37 -12.66 -1.90
N GLN A 98 -5.76 -13.69 -2.51
CA GLN A 98 -4.49 -14.23 -2.02
C GLN A 98 -3.36 -13.18 -2.02
N LEU A 99 -3.29 -12.35 -3.07
CA LEU A 99 -2.26 -11.32 -3.16
C LEU A 99 -2.44 -10.24 -2.08
N LYS A 100 -3.70 -9.87 -1.78
CA LYS A 100 -4.04 -8.99 -0.67
C LYS A 100 -3.57 -9.58 0.67
N TYR A 101 -3.81 -10.86 0.92
CA TYR A 101 -3.36 -11.51 2.15
C TYR A 101 -1.85 -11.66 2.23
N ASP A 102 -1.18 -11.96 1.11
CA ASP A 102 0.28 -12.00 1.00
C ASP A 102 0.88 -10.63 1.35
N ALA A 103 0.32 -9.54 0.81
CA ALA A 103 0.73 -8.17 1.11
C ALA A 103 0.53 -7.81 2.61
N TYR A 104 -0.63 -8.12 3.19
CA TYR A 104 -0.88 -7.90 4.62
C TYR A 104 -0.01 -8.75 5.54
N SER A 105 0.55 -9.85 5.04
CA SER A 105 1.42 -10.74 5.80
C SER A 105 2.88 -10.34 5.74
N VAL A 106 3.20 -9.21 5.10
CA VAL A 106 4.54 -8.62 5.20
C VAL A 106 4.76 -8.16 6.63
N ARG A 107 5.63 -8.89 7.35
CA ARG A 107 5.99 -8.50 8.71
C ARG A 107 6.80 -7.20 8.69
N PRO A 108 6.53 -6.26 9.61
CA PRO A 108 7.43 -5.15 9.85
C PRO A 108 8.76 -5.69 10.39
N HIS A 109 9.88 -5.35 9.75
CA HIS A 109 11.17 -5.36 10.44
C HIS A 109 11.37 -4.09 11.27
N SER A 110 10.56 -3.04 11.04
CA SER A 110 10.65 -1.80 11.82
C SER A 110 9.41 -0.91 11.66
N HIS A 111 8.83 -0.78 10.47
CA HIS A 111 7.72 0.16 10.24
C HIS A 111 6.75 -0.36 9.15
N PHE A 112 5.60 -0.90 9.58
CA PHE A 112 4.46 -1.16 8.69
C PHE A 112 3.34 -0.22 9.07
N PHE A 113 2.93 0.62 8.14
CA PHE A 113 1.83 1.56 8.36
C PHE A 113 0.74 1.30 7.33
N MET A 114 -0.45 0.97 7.82
CA MET A 114 -1.65 0.91 7.00
C MET A 114 -2.37 2.24 7.13
N ALA A 115 -2.15 3.16 6.19
CA ALA A 115 -2.59 4.54 6.33
C ALA A 115 -3.81 4.86 5.47
N ASN A 116 -4.81 5.46 6.12
CA ASN A 116 -5.76 6.37 5.49
C ASN A 116 -5.24 7.81 5.70
N VAL A 117 -5.87 8.82 5.08
CA VAL A 117 -5.44 10.23 5.17
C VAL A 117 -5.20 10.68 6.61
N THR A 118 -6.02 10.24 7.57
CA THR A 118 -5.86 10.56 8.99
C THR A 118 -4.56 10.03 9.61
N LEU A 119 -4.08 8.86 9.19
CA LEU A 119 -2.87 8.25 9.75
C LEU A 119 -1.59 8.80 9.09
N LEU A 120 -1.71 9.36 7.88
CA LEU A 120 -0.57 9.95 7.17
C LEU A 120 -0.03 11.21 7.85
N GLY A 121 -0.90 12.06 8.41
CA GLY A 121 -0.46 13.23 9.17
C GLY A 121 0.46 12.84 10.34
N ALA A 122 0.07 11.82 11.11
CA ALA A 122 0.87 11.33 12.23
C ALA A 122 2.21 10.69 11.81
N LEU A 123 2.33 10.24 10.55
CA LEU A 123 3.58 9.73 10.01
C LEU A 123 4.53 10.84 9.61
N CYS A 124 4.03 11.87 8.93
CA CYS A 124 4.82 13.05 8.64
C CYS A 124 5.35 13.68 9.93
N ASP A 125 4.52 13.85 10.97
CA ASP A 125 4.96 14.45 12.24
C ASP A 125 6.04 13.63 12.97
N LYS A 126 6.11 12.32 12.71
CA LYS A 126 7.07 11.41 13.35
C LYS A 126 8.40 11.32 12.60
N PHE A 127 8.38 11.51 11.28
CA PHE A 127 9.51 11.20 10.39
C PHE A 127 9.99 12.36 9.52
N GLY A 128 9.27 13.49 9.50
CA GLY A 128 9.72 14.77 8.92
C GLY A 128 10.36 15.67 9.96
#